data_AF-A0A6F8U8C1-F1
#
_entry.id   AF-A0A6F8U8C1-F1
#
_cell.length_a   1.000
_cell.length_b   1.000
_cell.length_c   1.000
_cell.angle_alpha   90.00
_cell.angle_beta   90.00
_cell.angle_gamma   90.00
#
_symmetry.space_group_name_H-M   'P 1'
#
loop_
_entity.id
_entity.type
_entity.pdbx_description
1 polymer ?
#
loop_
_entity_poly.entity_id
_entity_poly.type
_entity_poly.pdbx_seq_one_letter_code
_entity_poly.pdbx_strand_id
1 'polypeptide(L)'
;MFDTTALNQQRNFFDGHTDIWLFGYGSLIWKADFAYLERQPAYITGWARRFWQGSHDHRGTPDAPGRVATLIRAQGEVCHGMAYRITPDVLAPLARISHRV
;
A
#
# COMPACT_ATOMS: atom_id res chain seq x y z
N MET A 1 -13.31 -15.18 2.74
CA MET A 1 -12.46 -14.19 2.04
C MET A 1 -12.98 -12.82 2.43
N PHE A 2 -12.26 -12.07 3.28
CA PHE A 2 -12.69 -10.72 3.68
C PHE A 2 -12.33 -9.77 2.55
N ASP A 3 -13.31 -9.45 1.70
CA ASP A 3 -13.15 -8.45 0.65
C ASP A 3 -13.26 -7.04 1.27
N THR A 4 -12.12 -6.46 1.60
CA THR A 4 -12.03 -5.11 2.16
C THR A 4 -12.20 -4.02 1.10
N THR A 5 -12.40 -4.37 -0.17
CA THR A 5 -12.49 -3.39 -1.28
C THR A 5 -13.65 -2.44 -1.07
N ALA A 6 -14.83 -2.95 -0.69
CA ALA A 6 -16.01 -2.13 -0.43
C ALA A 6 -15.82 -1.17 0.77
N LEU A 7 -15.16 -1.63 1.84
CA LEU A 7 -14.84 -0.79 3.00
C LEU A 7 -13.83 0.30 2.69
N ASN A 8 -12.84 0.03 1.82
CA ASN A 8 -11.87 1.04 1.39
C ASN A 8 -12.51 2.05 0.42
N GLN A 9 -13.47 1.64 -0.39
CA GLN A 9 -14.20 2.51 -1.34
C GLN A 9 -15.15 3.50 -0.65
N GLN A 10 -15.76 3.13 0.47
CA GLN A 10 -16.63 4.03 1.25
C GLN A 10 -15.84 5.08 2.05
N ARG A 11 -14.53 4.92 2.17
CA ARG A 11 -13.64 5.81 2.93
C ARG A 11 -13.10 6.93 2.02
N ASN A 12 -14.00 7.75 1.47
CA ASN A 12 -13.64 9.02 0.78
C ASN A 12 -13.21 10.07 1.82
N PHE A 13 -12.08 9.85 2.50
CA PHE A 13 -11.51 10.82 3.45
C PHE A 13 -10.85 12.02 2.76
N PHE A 14 -10.86 12.10 1.43
CA PHE A 14 -10.04 13.02 0.66
C PHE A 14 -10.84 14.05 -0.15
N ASP A 15 -12.16 14.11 0.06
CA ASP A 15 -13.02 15.11 -0.57
C ASP A 15 -12.53 16.52 -0.18
N GLY A 16 -12.14 17.31 -1.18
CA GLY A 16 -11.62 18.67 -1.01
C GLY A 16 -10.10 18.82 -1.03
N HIS A 17 -9.33 17.73 -1.13
CA HIS A 17 -7.87 17.79 -1.33
C HIS A 17 -7.50 17.72 -2.81
N THR A 18 -6.64 18.63 -3.27
CA THR A 18 -6.10 18.63 -4.65
C THR A 18 -5.08 17.52 -4.89
N ASP A 19 -4.44 17.06 -3.82
CA ASP A 19 -3.37 16.08 -3.82
C ASP A 19 -3.27 15.37 -2.46
N ILE A 20 -2.73 14.15 -2.49
CA ILE A 20 -2.56 13.28 -1.33
C ILE A 20 -1.21 12.57 -1.39
N TRP A 21 -0.72 12.14 -0.23
CA TRP A 21 0.50 11.35 -0.12
C TRP A 21 0.18 9.86 0.11
N LEU A 22 0.60 9.02 -0.83
CA LEU A 22 0.53 7.57 -0.74
C LEU A 22 1.87 7.01 -0.25
N PHE A 23 1.87 6.28 0.86
CA PHE A 23 3.06 5.62 1.39
C PHE A 23 3.18 4.18 0.88
N GLY A 24 4.25 3.91 0.12
CA GLY A 24 4.64 2.58 -0.34
C GLY A 24 5.59 1.89 0.62
N TYR A 25 5.17 0.74 1.15
CA TYR A 25 5.95 -0.08 2.09
C TYR A 25 6.32 -1.47 1.52
N GLY A 26 6.01 -1.75 0.26
CA GLY A 26 6.25 -3.03 -0.39
C GLY A 26 6.90 -2.86 -1.75
N SER A 27 6.30 -3.46 -2.77
CA SER A 27 6.72 -3.33 -4.18
C SER A 27 6.80 -1.88 -4.65
N LEU A 28 5.92 -1.02 -4.11
CA LEU A 28 5.86 0.41 -4.41
C LEU A 28 7.12 1.19 -4.03
N ILE A 29 8.05 0.64 -3.24
CA ILE A 29 9.33 1.31 -3.01
C ILE A 29 10.15 1.41 -4.30
N TRP A 30 10.01 0.41 -5.17
CA TRP A 30 10.85 0.23 -6.35
C TRP A 30 10.10 0.49 -7.65
N LYS A 31 8.80 0.18 -7.70
CA LYS A 31 7.99 0.30 -8.90
C LYS A 31 6.63 0.91 -8.59
N ALA A 32 6.38 2.11 -9.10
CA ALA A 32 5.04 2.69 -9.19
C ALA A 32 4.53 2.49 -10.63
N ASP A 33 3.32 1.94 -10.76
CA ASP A 33 2.66 1.70 -12.06
C ASP A 33 1.45 2.64 -12.23
N PHE A 34 1.62 3.88 -11.75
CA PHE A 34 0.60 4.92 -11.74
C PHE A 34 1.25 6.30 -11.87
N ALA A 35 0.48 7.30 -12.30
CA ALA A 35 0.95 8.68 -12.39
C ALA A 35 1.14 9.28 -10.99
N TYR A 36 2.23 10.01 -10.78
CA TYR A 36 2.49 10.75 -9.56
C TYR A 36 3.12 12.10 -9.90
N LEU A 37 2.82 13.10 -9.07
CA LEU A 37 3.37 14.45 -9.16
C LEU A 37 4.81 14.49 -8.63
N GLU A 38 5.07 13.72 -7.58
CA GLU A 38 6.35 13.70 -6.88
C GLU A 38 6.56 12.39 -6.12
N ARG A 39 7.82 11.98 -5.91
CA ARG A 39 8.18 10.88 -5.01
C ARG A 39 9.37 11.22 -4.13
N GLN A 40 9.35 10.78 -2.88
CA GLN A 40 10.44 11.01 -1.92
C GLN A 40 10.62 9.82 -0.96
N PRO A 41 11.86 9.45 -0.58
CA PRO A 41 12.09 8.53 0.52
C PRO A 41 11.37 9.02 1.78
N ALA A 42 10.67 8.13 2.47
CA ALA A 42 9.86 8.47 3.63
C ALA A 42 9.93 7.38 4.70
N TYR A 43 9.37 7.65 5.87
CA TYR A 43 9.17 6.64 6.90
C TYR A 43 7.89 6.89 7.68
N ILE A 44 7.37 5.85 8.32
CA ILE A 44 6.27 5.92 9.28
C ILE A 44 6.72 5.33 10.62
N THR A 45 6.18 5.86 11.72
CA THR A 45 6.49 5.41 13.09
C THR A 45 5.35 4.59 13.68
N GLY A 46 5.66 3.68 14.59
CA GLY A 46 4.65 2.83 15.25
C GLY A 46 4.19 1.64 14.41
N TRP A 47 4.93 1.34 13.34
CA TRP A 47 4.64 0.25 12.40
C TRP A 47 5.91 -0.49 12.03
N ALA A 48 5.78 -1.81 11.87
CA ALA A 48 6.84 -2.66 11.38
C ALA A 48 6.42 -3.39 10.10
N ARG A 49 7.35 -3.50 9.15
CA ARG A 49 7.16 -4.32 7.95
C ARG A 49 7.45 -5.78 8.27
N ARG A 50 6.54 -6.67 7.89
CA ARG A 50 6.71 -8.12 8.01
C ARG A 50 6.25 -8.84 6.75
N PHE A 51 6.93 -9.92 6.39
CA PHE A 51 6.55 -10.77 5.26
C PHE A 51 5.55 -11.84 5.72
N TRP A 52 4.38 -11.40 6.19
CA TRP A 52 3.39 -12.29 6.82
C TRP A 52 2.13 -12.48 5.98
N GLN A 53 1.90 -11.63 4.98
CA GLN A 53 0.75 -11.76 4.08
C GLN A 53 1.00 -12.88 3.08
N GLY A 54 0.07 -13.82 2.94
CA GLY A 54 0.17 -14.89 1.94
C GLY A 54 -0.13 -14.38 0.52
N SER A 55 0.65 -14.81 -0.47
CA SER A 55 0.38 -14.57 -1.90
C SER A 55 0.33 -15.90 -2.64
N HIS A 56 -0.81 -16.17 -3.28
CA HIS A 56 -1.08 -17.43 -3.96
C HIS A 56 -0.98 -17.30 -5.50
N ASP A 57 -0.71 -16.10 -6.01
CA ASP A 57 -0.84 -15.70 -7.40
C ASP A 57 0.37 -14.89 -7.94
N HIS A 58 1.09 -14.18 -7.08
CA HIS A 58 2.20 -13.30 -7.49
C HIS A 58 3.58 -13.76 -7.03
N ARG A 59 3.68 -14.28 -5.81
CA ARG A 59 4.95 -14.70 -5.19
C ARG A 59 4.91 -16.14 -4.67
N GLY A 60 3.91 -16.89 -5.08
CA GLY A 60 3.74 -18.32 -4.82
C GLY A 60 2.65 -18.90 -5.69
N THR A 61 2.21 -20.10 -5.34
CA THR A 61 1.10 -20.81 -6.01
C THR A 61 -0.01 -21.12 -5.00
N PRO A 62 -1.20 -21.55 -5.45
CA PRO A 62 -2.26 -21.99 -4.55
C PRO A 62 -1.81 -23.07 -3.56
N ASP A 63 -1.00 -24.03 -4.00
CA ASP A 63 -0.53 -25.15 -3.19
C ASP A 63 0.73 -24.83 -2.36
N ALA A 64 1.48 -23.79 -2.75
CA ALA A 64 2.67 -23.32 -2.07
C ALA A 64 2.70 -21.78 -2.04
N PRO A 65 1.94 -21.16 -1.11
CA PRO A 65 1.84 -19.71 -1.06
C PRO A 65 3.15 -19.05 -0.66
N GLY A 66 3.48 -17.97 -1.37
CA GLY A 66 4.56 -17.09 -1.02
C GLY A 66 4.20 -16.16 0.13
N ARG A 67 5.18 -15.38 0.58
CA ARG A 67 4.99 -14.32 1.57
C ARG A 67 5.30 -12.96 0.96
N VAL A 68 4.40 -12.00 1.16
CA VAL A 68 4.57 -10.60 0.75
C VAL A 68 4.54 -9.69 1.97
N ALA A 69 5.06 -8.48 1.79
CA ALA A 69 5.15 -7.49 2.85
C ALA A 69 3.75 -7.03 3.31
N THR A 70 3.62 -6.78 4.60
CA THR A 70 2.48 -6.13 5.22
C THR A 70 2.97 -5.26 6.38
N LEU A 71 2.12 -4.35 6.86
CA LEU A 71 2.39 -3.52 8.02
C LEU A 71 1.63 -4.05 9.24
N ILE A 72 2.35 -4.20 10.34
CA ILE A 72 1.77 -4.48 11.65
C ILE A 72 2.03 -3.31 12.59
N ARG A 73 1.10 -3.03 13.50
CA ARG A 73 1.33 -2.07 14.58
C ARG A 73 2.47 -2.57 15.44
N ALA A 74 3.45 -1.71 15.68
CA ALA A 74 4.60 -2.02 16.52
C ALA A 74 5.14 -0.71 17.12
N GLN A 75 4.84 -0.47 18.39
CA GLN A 75 5.22 0.77 19.07
C GLN A 75 6.75 0.92 19.12
N GLY A 76 7.24 2.14 18.88
CA GLY A 76 8.68 2.45 18.87
C GLY A 76 9.42 2.08 17.59
N GLU A 77 8.79 1.33 16.68
CA GLU A 77 9.40 0.93 15.41
C GLU A 77 9.26 2.02 14.33
N VAL A 78 10.23 2.02 13.41
CA VAL A 78 10.23 2.87 12.22
C VAL A 78 10.24 2.00 10.98
N CYS A 79 9.34 2.28 10.04
CA CYS A 79 9.28 1.60 8.75
C CYS A 79 9.61 2.57 7.63
N HIS A 80 10.75 2.36 6.97
CA HIS A 80 11.19 3.16 5.82
C HIS A 80 10.54 2.72 4.52
N GLY A 81 10.11 3.65 3.68
CA GLY A 81 9.48 3.39 2.40
C GLY A 81 9.64 4.56 1.42
N MET A 82 8.66 4.70 0.53
CA MET A 82 8.61 5.76 -0.48
C MET A 82 7.25 6.45 -0.38
N ALA A 83 7.21 7.76 -0.34
CA ALA A 83 5.98 8.54 -0.42
C ALA A 83 5.80 9.06 -1.84
N TYR A 84 4.57 8.97 -2.36
CA TYR A 84 4.17 9.46 -3.68
C TYR A 84 3.08 10.51 -3.52
N ARG A 85 3.30 11.71 -4.06
CA ARG A 85 2.25 12.73 -4.16
C ARG A 85 1.42 12.45 -5.39
N ILE A 86 0.14 12.16 -5.22
CA ILE A 86 -0.78 11.79 -6.30
C ILE A 86 -2.05 12.64 -6.22
N THR A 87 -2.75 12.75 -7.34
CA THR A 87 -4.07 13.35 -7.38
C THR A 87 -5.14 12.33 -6.95
N PRO A 88 -6.32 12.76 -6.46
CA PRO A 88 -7.37 11.85 -6.00
C PRO A 88 -7.85 10.83 -7.07
N ASP A 89 -7.84 11.20 -8.34
CA ASP A 89 -8.24 10.32 -9.46
C ASP A 89 -7.31 9.12 -9.64
N VAL A 90 -6.03 9.26 -9.25
CA VAL A 90 -5.04 8.16 -9.25
C VAL A 90 -5.33 7.15 -8.14
N LEU A 91 -5.90 7.58 -7.02
CA LEU A 91 -6.14 6.71 -5.86
C LEU A 91 -7.27 5.70 -6.11
N ALA A 92 -8.37 6.13 -6.75
CA ALA A 92 -9.57 5.32 -6.90
C ALA A 92 -9.31 3.96 -7.60
N PRO A 93 -8.50 3.88 -8.67
CA PRO A 93 -8.06 2.60 -9.24
C PRO A 93 -7.18 1.76 -8.31
N LEU A 94 -6.28 2.39 -7.54
CA LEU A 94 -5.31 1.69 -6.67
C LEU A 94 -5.98 0.98 -5.50
N ALA A 95 -7.06 1.55 -4.95
CA ALA A 95 -7.83 0.93 -3.88
C ALA A 95 -8.38 -0.47 -4.25
N ARG A 96 -8.60 -0.74 -5.54
CA ARG A 96 -9.08 -2.03 -6.05
C ARG A 96 -7.99 -3.11 -6.15
N ILE A 97 -6.72 -2.73 -6.03
CA ILE A 97 -5.56 -3.60 -6.30
C ILE A 97 -4.80 -3.92 -4.99
N SER A 98 -5.40 -3.66 -3.83
CA SER A 98 -4.75 -3.78 -2.50
C SER A 98 -4.16 -5.16 -2.16
N HIS A 99 -4.44 -6.20 -2.95
CA HIS A 99 -3.84 -7.53 -2.81
C HIS A 99 -2.44 -7.66 -3.45
N ARG A 100 -1.96 -6.64 -4.18
CA ARG A 100 -0.67 -6.66 -4.91
C ARG A 100 0.42 -5.76 -4.33
N VAL A 101 0.15 -5.06 -3.23
CA VAL A 101 1.02 -4.02 -2.66
C VAL A 101 1.56 -4.45 -1.30
#